data_AF-A0A9N8ERH5-F1
#
_entry.id   AF-A0A9N8ERH5-F1
#
_cell.length_a   1.000
_cell.length_b   1.000
_cell.length_c   1.000
_cell.angle_alpha   90.00
_cell.angle_beta   90.00
_cell.angle_gamma   90.00
#
_symmetry.space_group_name_H-M   'P 1'
#
loop_
_entity.id
_entity.type
_entity.pdbx_description
1 polymer ?
#
loop_
_entity_poly.entity_id
_entity_poly.type
_entity_poly.pdbx_seq_one_letter_code
_entity_poly.pdbx_strand_id
1 'polypeptide(L)'
;MNTSRIFLQRVAPNMAKVGKKAFSTECAPAQKLKAVFEEYRRQNFDDEIPSRFRKHMIKAIEEPDHQTFQVDNLNRILDNIGRKDAHLSNDELSALLREAGVPSHERSLSISKMMELM
;
A
#
# COMPACT_ATOMS: atom_id res chain seq x y z
N MET A 1 -53.79 23.17 8.13
CA MET A 1 -53.24 21.94 8.74
C MET A 1 -52.27 21.34 7.75
N ASN A 2 -50.97 21.66 7.88
CA ASN A 2 -49.94 21.22 6.95
C ASN A 2 -49.22 20.01 7.54
N THR A 3 -49.41 18.82 6.96
CA THR A 3 -48.69 17.60 7.34
C THR A 3 -47.44 17.45 6.47
N SER A 4 -46.31 17.86 7.03
CA SER A 4 -44.98 17.70 6.45
C SER A 4 -44.63 16.22 6.31
N ARG A 5 -44.38 15.77 5.08
CA ARG A 5 -43.75 14.47 4.81
C ARG A 5 -42.24 14.61 4.97
N ILE A 6 -41.70 14.06 6.05
CA ILE A 6 -40.26 13.93 6.28
C ILE A 6 -39.77 12.80 5.38
N PHE A 7 -39.07 13.14 4.30
CA PHE A 7 -38.29 12.18 3.53
C PHE A 7 -37.02 11.87 4.32
N LEU A 8 -36.92 10.65 4.86
CA LEU A 8 -35.65 10.08 5.31
C LEU A 8 -34.73 9.91 4.10
N GLN A 9 -33.84 10.88 3.92
CA GLN A 9 -32.75 10.78 2.96
C GLN A 9 -31.73 9.78 3.51
N ARG A 10 -31.72 8.57 2.94
CA ARG A 10 -30.68 7.56 3.17
C ARG A 10 -29.33 8.19 2.83
N VAL A 11 -28.52 8.45 3.84
CA VAL A 11 -27.10 8.79 3.68
C VAL A 11 -26.40 7.50 3.25
N ALA A 12 -26.04 7.41 1.97
CA ALA A 12 -25.15 6.36 1.50
C ALA A 12 -23.81 6.50 2.23
N PRO A 13 -23.18 5.41 2.71
CA PRO A 13 -21.84 5.49 3.23
C PRO A 13 -20.95 6.01 2.11
N ASN A 14 -20.29 7.13 2.42
CA ASN A 14 -19.35 7.80 1.54
C ASN A 14 -18.15 6.85 1.40
N MET A 15 -18.26 5.87 0.49
CA MET A 15 -17.13 5.05 0.07
C MET A 15 -16.17 6.01 -0.59
N ALA A 16 -15.21 6.50 0.20
CA ALA A 16 -14.07 7.23 -0.30
C ALA A 16 -13.52 6.41 -1.46
N LYS A 17 -13.67 6.93 -2.68
CA LYS A 17 -13.02 6.39 -3.86
C LYS A 17 -11.53 6.56 -3.59
N VAL A 18 -10.90 5.57 -2.98
CA VAL A 18 -9.44 5.46 -2.91
C VAL A 18 -9.00 5.51 -4.37
N GLY A 19 -8.51 6.69 -4.77
CA GLY A 19 -8.15 6.93 -6.15
C GLY A 19 -7.09 5.92 -6.55
N LYS A 20 -7.31 5.27 -7.70
CA LYS A 20 -6.30 4.44 -8.41
C LYS A 20 -5.17 5.32 -8.97
N LYS A 21 -4.74 6.35 -8.24
CA LYS A 21 -3.59 7.16 -8.66
C LYS A 21 -2.37 6.35 -8.33
N ALA A 22 -1.59 5.96 -9.34
CA ALA A 22 -0.27 5.36 -9.12
C ALA A 22 0.58 6.28 -8.25
N PHE A 23 1.51 5.73 -7.46
CA PHE A 23 2.48 6.57 -6.72
C PHE A 23 3.19 7.51 -7.68
N SER A 24 3.16 8.82 -7.39
CA SER A 24 3.85 9.83 -8.18
C SER A 24 5.35 9.52 -8.27
N THR A 25 5.95 9.87 -9.41
CA THR A 25 7.40 9.87 -9.61
C THR A 25 8.12 10.80 -8.65
N GLU A 26 7.42 11.78 -8.07
CA GLU A 26 7.96 12.73 -7.09
C GLU A 26 8.02 12.15 -5.66
N CYS A 27 7.37 11.01 -5.41
CA CYS A 27 7.43 10.34 -4.11
C CYS A 27 8.73 9.53 -3.99
N ALA A 28 9.80 10.17 -3.50
CA ALA A 28 11.11 9.55 -3.33
C ALA A 28 11.07 8.21 -2.55
N PRO A 29 10.31 8.06 -1.45
CA PRO A 29 10.20 6.78 -0.74
C PRO A 29 9.59 5.66 -1.60
N ALA A 30 8.56 5.97 -2.39
CA ALA A 30 7.93 5.00 -3.27
C ALA A 30 8.89 4.56 -4.40
N GLN A 31 9.68 5.48 -4.96
CA GLN A 31 10.68 5.15 -5.98
C GLN A 31 11.81 4.30 -5.40
N LYS A 32 12.26 4.60 -4.18
CA LYS A 32 13.26 3.80 -3.46
C LYS A 32 12.77 2.36 -3.29
N LEU A 33 11.53 2.16 -2.81
CA LEU A 33 10.96 0.82 -2.67
C LEU A 33 10.82 0.09 -4.01
N LYS A 34 10.37 0.78 -5.06
CA LYS A 34 10.27 0.20 -6.41
C LYS A 34 11.62 -0.33 -6.89
N ALA A 35 12.67 0.48 -6.76
CA ALA A 35 14.01 0.07 -7.17
C ALA A 35 14.51 -1.15 -6.38
N VAL A 36 14.29 -1.16 -5.06
CA VAL A 36 14.70 -2.26 -4.17
C VAL A 36 13.95 -3.56 -4.50
N PHE A 37 12.64 -3.48 -4.69
CA PHE A 37 11.83 -4.64 -5.06
C PHE A 37 12.15 -5.15 -6.46
N GLU A 38 12.41 -4.25 -7.42
CA GLU A 38 12.83 -4.65 -8.77
C GLU A 38 14.20 -5.33 -8.76
N GLU A 39 15.16 -4.80 -8.00
CA GLU A 39 16.49 -5.40 -7.84
C GLU A 39 16.38 -6.79 -7.20
N TYR A 40 15.61 -6.91 -6.11
CA TYR A 40 15.38 -8.19 -5.45
C TYR A 40 14.69 -9.19 -6.39
N ARG A 41 13.71 -8.73 -7.18
CA ARG A 41 13.06 -9.55 -8.22
C ARG A 41 14.06 -10.05 -9.24
N ARG A 42 14.92 -9.18 -9.78
CA ARG A 42 15.95 -9.59 -10.76
C ARG A 42 16.94 -10.57 -10.17
N GLN A 43 17.34 -10.41 -8.91
CA GLN A 43 18.34 -11.29 -8.29
C GLN A 43 17.78 -12.67 -7.91
N ASN A 44 16.52 -12.74 -7.48
CA ASN A 44 15.94 -13.97 -6.90
C ASN A 44 14.90 -14.66 -7.81
N PHE A 45 14.37 -13.94 -8.80
CA PHE A 45 13.27 -14.37 -9.66
C PHE A 45 13.56 -14.06 -11.14
N ASP A 46 14.83 -13.98 -11.56
CA ASP A 46 15.23 -13.64 -12.94
C ASP A 46 14.60 -14.59 -13.97
N ASP A 47 14.59 -15.89 -13.64
CA ASP A 47 14.05 -16.97 -14.48
C ASP A 47 12.58 -17.34 -14.16
N GLU A 48 11.94 -16.66 -13.20
CA GLU A 48 10.58 -16.97 -12.78
C GLU A 48 9.52 -16.00 -13.36
N ILE A 49 8.30 -16.51 -13.54
CA ILE A 49 7.16 -15.69 -13.98
C ILE A 49 6.90 -14.61 -12.91
N PRO A 50 6.63 -13.34 -13.29
CA PRO A 50 6.30 -12.25 -12.36
C PRO A 50 5.21 -12.58 -11.34
N SER A 51 4.35 -13.57 -11.63
CA SER A 51 3.31 -14.06 -10.73
C SER A 51 3.84 -14.74 -9.47
N ARG A 52 5.01 -15.40 -9.50
CA ARG A 52 5.62 -16.04 -8.32
C ARG A 52 6.21 -15.02 -7.37
N PHE A 53 6.96 -14.05 -7.88
CA PHE A 53 7.43 -12.90 -7.11
C PHE A 53 6.28 -12.19 -6.41
N ARG A 54 5.21 -11.86 -7.15
CA ARG A 54 4.01 -11.24 -6.59
C ARG A 54 3.36 -12.10 -5.50
N LYS A 55 3.22 -13.41 -5.71
CA LYS A 55 2.67 -14.33 -4.69
C LYS A 55 3.56 -14.41 -3.45
N HIS A 56 4.87 -14.42 -3.62
CA HIS A 56 5.83 -14.44 -2.52
C HIS A 56 5.72 -13.18 -1.67
N MET A 57 5.65 -12.01 -2.33
CA MET A 57 5.46 -10.73 -1.68
C MET A 57 4.10 -10.63 -1.01
N ILE A 58 3.01 -11.02 -1.69
CA ILE A 58 1.67 -11.05 -1.10
C ILE A 58 1.67 -11.94 0.14
N LYS A 59 2.26 -13.14 0.10
CA LYS A 59 2.38 -14.00 1.30
C LYS A 59 3.15 -13.36 2.45
N ALA A 60 4.14 -12.51 2.14
CA ALA A 60 4.90 -11.78 3.15
C ALA A 60 4.13 -10.59 3.75
N ILE A 61 3.06 -10.15 3.07
CA ILE A 61 2.24 -8.97 3.37
C ILE A 61 0.89 -9.36 3.97
N GLU A 62 0.34 -10.49 3.54
CA GLU A 62 -1.01 -10.96 3.83
C GLU A 62 -1.06 -11.51 5.27
N GLU A 63 -1.66 -10.73 6.16
CA GLU A 63 -2.21 -11.26 7.41
C GLU A 63 -3.57 -11.91 7.11
N PRO A 64 -3.86 -13.09 7.69
CA PRO A 64 -4.98 -13.95 7.27
C PRO A 64 -6.38 -13.32 7.40
N ASP A 65 -6.53 -12.21 8.12
CA ASP A 65 -7.81 -11.52 8.34
C ASP A 65 -7.89 -10.09 7.76
N HIS A 66 -6.83 -9.58 7.11
CA HIS A 66 -6.80 -8.18 6.68
C HIS A 66 -6.44 -8.00 5.19
N GLN A 67 -7.34 -7.35 4.43
CA GLN A 67 -7.09 -6.86 3.06
C GLN A 67 -6.17 -5.62 3.01
N THR A 68 -5.62 -5.26 4.17
CA THR A 68 -4.85 -4.04 4.39
C THR A 68 -3.54 -4.40 5.06
N PHE A 69 -2.47 -3.77 4.61
CA PHE A 69 -1.10 -3.98 5.04
C PHE A 69 -0.62 -2.80 5.88
N GLN A 70 -0.13 -3.06 7.09
CA GLN A 70 0.44 -2.01 7.91
C GLN A 70 1.76 -1.51 7.33
N VAL A 71 1.90 -0.19 7.16
CA VAL A 71 3.11 0.40 6.56
C VAL A 71 4.35 0.15 7.42
N ASP A 72 4.17 0.00 8.73
CA ASP A 72 5.23 -0.36 9.68
C ASP A 72 5.83 -1.75 9.37
N ASN A 73 5.08 -2.63 8.71
CA ASN A 73 5.58 -3.93 8.25
C ASN A 73 6.48 -3.80 6.99
N LEU A 74 6.58 -2.65 6.33
CA LEU A 74 7.49 -2.47 5.19
C LEU A 74 8.94 -2.74 5.57
N ASN A 75 9.39 -2.21 6.71
CA ASN A 75 10.76 -2.42 7.17
C ASN A 75 11.02 -3.90 7.50
N ARG A 76 10.00 -4.64 7.97
CA ARG A 76 10.10 -6.10 8.18
C ARG A 76 10.25 -6.86 6.85
N ILE A 77 9.56 -6.43 5.80
CA ILE A 77 9.73 -7.01 4.46
C ILE A 77 11.14 -6.73 3.96
N LEU A 78 11.61 -5.49 4.11
CA LEU A 78 12.97 -5.10 3.75
C LEU A 78 14.01 -5.93 4.52
N ASP A 79 13.79 -6.21 5.80
CA ASP A 79 14.62 -7.13 6.59
C ASP A 79 14.60 -8.55 6.01
N ASN A 80 13.43 -9.08 5.68
CA ASN A 80 13.26 -10.43 5.15
C ASN A 80 13.94 -10.64 3.79
N ILE A 81 13.99 -9.59 2.96
CA ILE A 81 14.71 -9.62 1.68
C ILE A 81 16.19 -9.19 1.80
N GLY A 82 16.68 -8.96 3.02
CA GLY A 82 18.08 -8.61 3.30
C GLY A 82 18.45 -7.14 3.01
N ARG A 83 17.47 -6.25 2.82
CA ARG A 83 17.64 -4.85 2.42
C ARG A 83 17.46 -3.86 3.57
N LYS A 84 18.23 -4.08 4.65
CA LYS A 84 18.22 -3.19 5.83
C LYS A 84 18.71 -1.77 5.51
N ASP A 85 19.57 -1.65 4.51
CA ASP A 85 20.05 -0.39 3.93
C ASP A 85 18.91 0.48 3.37
N ALA A 86 17.81 -0.17 2.95
CA ALA A 86 16.69 0.50 2.32
C ALA A 86 15.57 0.89 3.28
N HIS A 87 15.73 0.68 4.60
CA HIS A 87 14.73 1.02 5.60
C HIS A 87 14.21 2.44 5.41
N LEU A 88 12.90 2.59 5.63
CA LEU A 88 12.22 3.87 5.58
C LEU A 88 12.07 4.41 7.00
N SER A 89 12.38 5.69 7.14
CA SER A 89 12.09 6.48 8.33
C SER A 89 10.59 6.72 8.48
N ASN A 90 10.15 7.13 9.68
CA ASN A 90 8.74 7.46 9.93
C ASN A 90 8.22 8.58 9.02
N ASP A 91 9.08 9.55 8.66
CA ASP A 91 8.71 10.65 7.76
C ASP A 91 8.50 10.14 6.33
N GLU A 92 9.34 9.21 5.87
CA GLU A 92 9.21 8.57 4.56
C GLU A 92 7.97 7.68 4.49
N LEU A 93 7.69 6.92 5.54
CA LEU A 93 6.46 6.12 5.67
C LEU A 93 5.22 7.02 5.65
N SER A 94 5.26 8.15 6.36
CA SER A 94 4.18 9.14 6.38
C SER A 94 3.97 9.80 5.02
N ALA A 95 5.06 10.12 4.31
CA ALA A 95 4.99 10.63 2.94
C ALA A 95 4.38 9.60 1.98
N LEU A 96 4.69 8.32 2.17
CA LEU A 96 4.16 7.22 1.37
C LEU A 96 2.66 7.00 1.61
N LEU A 97 2.20 7.06 2.86
CA LEU A 97 0.77 7.02 3.22
C LEU A 97 0.01 8.21 2.63
N ARG A 98 0.59 9.42 2.73
CA ARG A 98 0.00 10.64 2.16
C ARG A 98 -0.16 10.53 0.64
N GLU A 99 0.85 10.02 -0.04
CA GLU A 99 0.82 9.80 -1.49
C GLU A 99 -0.19 8.73 -1.90
N ALA A 100 -0.34 7.69 -1.07
CA ALA A 100 -1.36 6.67 -1.27
C ALA A 100 -2.80 7.17 -1.02
N GLY A 101 -2.97 8.41 -0.57
CA GLY A 101 -4.27 8.98 -0.23
C GLY A 101 -4.86 8.40 1.05
N VAL A 102 -4.02 7.81 1.91
CA VAL A 102 -4.44 7.24 3.19
C VAL A 102 -4.58 8.39 4.21
N PRO A 103 -5.68 8.43 4.98
CA PRO A 103 -5.85 9.42 6.05
C PRO A 103 -4.71 9.34 7.08
N SER A 104 -4.30 10.47 7.66
CA SER A 104 -3.15 10.52 8.58
C SER A 104 -3.30 9.67 9.87
N HIS A 105 -4.52 9.25 10.21
CA HIS A 105 -4.80 8.37 11.34
C HIS A 105 -4.73 6.89 10.99
N GLU A 106 -4.69 6.55 9.70
CA GLU A 106 -4.64 5.19 9.21
C GLU A 106 -3.21 4.87 8.75
N ARG A 107 -2.60 3.85 9.35
CA ARG A 107 -1.24 3.38 9.00
C ARG A 107 -1.25 2.14 8.12
N SER A 108 -2.35 1.93 7.41
CA SER A 108 -2.56 0.78 6.54
C SER A 108 -2.71 1.18 5.08
N LEU A 109 -2.11 0.39 4.21
CA LEU A 109 -2.23 0.46 2.76
C LEU A 109 -3.03 -0.73 2.25
N SER A 110 -3.87 -0.55 1.23
CA SER A 110 -4.47 -1.71 0.57
C SER A 110 -3.38 -2.56 -0.12
N ILE A 111 -3.59 -3.87 -0.17
CA ILE A 111 -2.66 -4.78 -0.89
C ILE A 111 -2.52 -4.32 -2.34
N SER A 112 -3.61 -3.92 -3.00
CA SER A 112 -3.57 -3.40 -4.37
C SER A 112 -2.63 -2.21 -4.53
N LYS A 113 -2.59 -1.31 -3.53
CA LYS A 113 -1.70 -0.15 -3.55
C LYS A 113 -0.25 -0.55 -3.33
N MET A 114 -0.01 -1.50 -2.42
CA MET A 114 1.32 -2.08 -2.20
C MET A 114 1.87 -2.78 -3.46
N MET A 115 1.00 -3.45 -4.23
CA MET A 115 1.39 -4.07 -5.51
C MET A 115 1.85 -3.06 -6.57
N GLU A 116 1.50 -1.77 -6.47
CA GLU A 116 2.01 -0.75 -7.39
C GLU A 116 3.50 -0.42 -7.15
N LEU A 117 4.06 -0.86 -6.03
CA LEU A 117 5.48 -0.73 -5.71
C LEU A 117 6.32 -1.90 -6.27
N MET A 118 5.70 -2.91 -6.88
CA MET A 118 6.32 -4.17 -7.35
C MET A 118 6.16 -4.39 -8.86
#